data_AF-A0A372QY15-F1
#
_entry.id   AF-A0A372QY15-F1
#
_cell.length_a   1.000
_cell.length_b   1.000
_cell.length_c   1.000
_cell.angle_alpha   90.00
_cell.angle_beta   90.00
_cell.angle_gamma   90.00
#
_symmetry.space_group_name_H-M   'P 1'
#
loop_
_entity.id
_entity.type
_entity.pdbx_description
1 polymer ?
#
loop_
_entity_poly.entity_id
_entity_poly.type
_entity_poly.pdbx_seq_one_letter_code
_entity_poly.pdbx_strand_id
1 'polypeptide(L)'
;MKLSLVLPICLSFVIISQAAPMNFDKRRFGVEHTPEADATFQEVKDLAQGSDKEAQAGNLSGAMVRALLAKAPACDQQDRADEVIDLGKEFGGEKLKQYIKVAQTYRQLERNTPGVGQPSELCDKKPRNKELEGLTQAQDPTDPEKEDPEKEDPEKEDPENEEEPETDGENVAETDPVGGVKMPKIQQENGDFIVNGNGFNGNLDAAHSRQCDIQKNLCFNKFNGGDRSFSGQDCEDQVNKCKEGPPVFA
;
A
#
# COMPACT_ATOMS: atom_id res chain seq x y z
N MET A 1 -29.82 74.79 7.67
CA MET A 1 -30.08 73.33 7.70
C MET A 1 -29.74 72.76 6.34
N LYS A 2 -28.63 72.02 6.23
CA LYS A 2 -28.24 71.27 5.01
C LYS A 2 -28.16 69.80 5.41
N LEU A 3 -29.13 69.00 4.97
CA LEU A 3 -29.09 67.54 5.08
C LEU A 3 -28.28 67.01 3.89
N SER A 4 -27.08 66.49 4.17
CA SER A 4 -26.30 65.73 3.19
C SER A 4 -26.72 64.26 3.26
N LEU A 5 -27.32 63.78 2.18
CA LEU A 5 -27.72 62.40 1.96
C LEU A 5 -26.46 61.55 1.68
N VAL A 6 -26.17 60.56 2.52
CA VAL A 6 -25.07 59.60 2.30
C VAL A 6 -25.67 58.32 1.71
N LEU A 7 -25.31 58.01 0.46
CA LEU A 7 -25.72 56.81 -0.27
C LEU A 7 -24.69 55.69 0.00
N PRO A 8 -25.05 54.50 0.51
CA PRO A 8 -24.10 53.41 0.67
C PRO A 8 -23.98 52.64 -0.64
N ILE A 9 -22.77 52.57 -1.20
CA ILE A 9 -22.41 51.72 -2.34
C ILE A 9 -22.12 50.32 -1.78
N CYS A 10 -23.04 49.38 -1.97
CA CYS A 10 -22.81 47.97 -1.69
C CYS A 10 -21.89 47.38 -2.77
N LEU A 11 -20.64 47.08 -2.43
CA LEU A 11 -19.68 46.38 -3.29
C LEU A 11 -19.89 44.87 -3.15
N SER A 12 -20.63 44.27 -4.09
CA SER A 12 -20.87 42.84 -4.15
C SER A 12 -19.61 42.11 -4.64
N PHE A 13 -18.91 41.40 -3.77
CA PHE A 13 -17.85 40.45 -4.16
C PHE A 13 -18.48 39.19 -4.77
N VAL A 14 -18.39 39.05 -6.10
CA VAL A 14 -18.70 37.79 -6.78
C VAL A 14 -17.49 36.88 -6.65
N ILE A 15 -17.58 35.87 -5.77
CA ILE A 15 -16.59 34.80 -5.68
C ILE A 15 -16.82 33.89 -6.90
N ILE A 16 -15.96 34.01 -7.91
CA ILE A 16 -15.92 33.05 -9.02
C ILE A 16 -15.12 31.84 -8.51
N SER A 17 -15.82 30.77 -8.12
CA SER A 17 -15.21 29.48 -7.85
C SER A 17 -14.59 28.96 -9.15
N GLN A 18 -13.28 29.11 -9.30
CA GLN A 18 -12.53 28.39 -10.33
C GLN A 18 -12.31 26.96 -9.83
N ALA A 19 -13.28 26.09 -10.08
CA ALA A 19 -13.04 24.65 -10.04
C ALA A 19 -12.19 24.32 -11.28
N ALA A 20 -10.88 24.19 -11.10
CA ALA A 20 -10.04 23.60 -12.13
C ALA A 20 -10.56 22.18 -12.40
N PRO A 21 -10.70 21.75 -13.67
CA PRO A 21 -11.07 20.38 -13.97
C PRO A 21 -10.02 19.44 -13.37
N MET A 22 -10.44 18.51 -12.51
CA MET A 22 -9.59 17.42 -12.08
C MET A 22 -9.49 16.44 -13.25
N ASN A 23 -8.31 16.37 -13.87
CA ASN A 23 -8.03 15.34 -14.85
C ASN A 23 -7.96 14.00 -14.08
N PHE A 24 -8.99 13.17 -14.22
CA PHE A 24 -9.02 11.83 -13.64
C PHE A 24 -8.28 10.87 -14.58
N ASP A 25 -6.99 11.12 -14.80
CA ASP A 25 -6.14 10.11 -15.42
C ASP A 25 -6.16 8.87 -14.50
N LYS A 26 -6.56 7.70 -15.04
CA LYS A 26 -6.60 6.46 -14.27
C LYS A 26 -5.17 6.18 -13.79
N ARG A 27 -5.00 6.05 -12.48
CA ARG A 27 -3.69 5.81 -11.84
C ARG A 27 -3.41 4.32 -11.78
N ARG A 28 -2.17 3.90 -12.01
CA ARG A 28 -1.72 2.50 -11.91
C ARG A 28 -1.20 2.24 -10.50
N PHE A 29 -2.12 2.01 -9.56
CA PHE A 29 -1.84 1.77 -8.14
C PHE A 29 -2.32 0.39 -7.69
N GLY A 30 -1.76 -0.10 -6.58
CA GLY A 30 -2.09 -1.41 -6.00
C GLY A 30 -1.25 -2.56 -6.55
N VAL A 31 -0.28 -2.31 -7.43
CA VAL A 31 0.57 -3.38 -7.97
C VAL A 31 1.54 -3.93 -6.93
N GLU A 32 1.78 -3.17 -5.87
CA GLU A 32 2.52 -3.60 -4.69
C GLU A 32 1.81 -4.67 -3.85
N HIS A 33 0.53 -4.97 -4.13
CA HIS A 33 -0.26 -6.01 -3.44
C HIS A 33 -0.89 -6.99 -4.43
N THR A 34 -0.16 -7.30 -5.51
CA THR A 34 -0.50 -8.46 -6.35
C THR A 34 -0.19 -9.75 -5.60
N PRO A 35 -0.83 -10.89 -5.94
CA PRO A 35 -0.52 -12.17 -5.31
C PRO A 35 0.97 -12.54 -5.40
N GLU A 36 1.63 -12.22 -6.51
CA GLU A 36 3.07 -12.45 -6.69
C GLU A 36 3.92 -11.53 -5.80
N ALA A 37 3.55 -10.25 -5.69
CA ALA A 37 4.24 -9.30 -4.83
C ALA A 37 4.12 -9.70 -3.35
N ASP A 38 2.91 -9.96 -2.87
CA ASP A 38 2.67 -10.34 -1.48
C ASP A 38 3.37 -11.66 -1.12
N ALA A 39 3.31 -12.67 -1.99
CA ALA A 39 4.05 -13.92 -1.81
C ALA A 39 5.57 -13.67 -1.75
N THR A 40 6.10 -12.78 -2.59
CA THR A 40 7.52 -12.43 -2.60
C THR A 40 7.96 -11.78 -1.29
N PHE A 41 7.14 -10.90 -0.70
CA PHE A 41 7.44 -10.27 0.59
C PHE A 41 7.31 -11.23 1.76
N GLN A 42 6.34 -12.15 1.68
CA GLN A 42 6.13 -13.17 2.70
C GLN A 42 7.29 -14.16 2.73
N GLU A 43 7.77 -14.62 1.56
CA GLU A 43 8.90 -15.54 1.46
C GLU A 43 10.17 -14.99 2.12
N VAL A 44 10.45 -13.68 2.04
CA VAL A 44 11.57 -13.06 2.78
C VAL A 44 11.45 -13.30 4.30
N LYS A 45 10.25 -13.16 4.85
CA LYS A 45 9.97 -13.37 6.28
C LYS A 45 10.07 -14.85 6.64
N ASP A 46 9.46 -15.71 5.82
CA ASP A 46 9.42 -17.16 6.04
C ASP A 46 10.83 -17.77 6.03
N LEU A 47 11.69 -17.34 5.12
CA LEU A 47 13.08 -17.80 5.06
C LEU A 47 13.90 -17.41 6.31
N ALA A 48 13.52 -16.31 6.97
CA ALA A 48 14.14 -15.85 8.22
C ALA A 48 13.51 -16.47 9.47
N GLN A 49 12.38 -17.16 9.36
CA GLN A 49 11.68 -17.71 10.51
C GLN A 49 12.57 -18.66 11.34
N GLY A 50 12.49 -18.54 12.66
CA GLY A 50 13.29 -19.30 13.61
C GLY A 50 14.76 -18.88 13.69
N SER A 51 15.13 -17.71 13.15
CA SER A 51 16.48 -17.16 13.24
C SER A 51 16.52 -15.83 14.02
N ASP A 52 17.73 -15.35 14.32
CA ASP A 52 17.94 -14.03 14.90
C ASP A 52 17.70 -12.86 13.92
N LYS A 53 17.26 -13.15 12.69
CA LYS A 53 17.05 -12.19 11.61
C LYS A 53 15.59 -11.90 11.28
N GLU A 54 14.63 -12.46 12.00
CA GLU A 54 13.19 -12.26 11.75
C GLU A 54 12.81 -10.77 11.69
N ALA A 55 13.28 -9.96 12.65
CA ALA A 55 13.02 -8.52 12.66
C ALA A 55 13.65 -7.80 11.46
N GLN A 56 14.86 -8.20 11.04
CA GLN A 56 15.54 -7.63 9.86
C GLN A 56 14.77 -7.99 8.59
N ALA A 57 14.31 -9.22 8.46
CA ALA A 57 13.51 -9.69 7.33
C ALA A 57 12.13 -9.03 7.25
N GLY A 58 11.44 -8.86 8.39
CA GLY A 58 10.18 -8.14 8.46
C GLY A 58 10.32 -6.66 8.06
N ASN A 59 11.35 -5.98 8.56
CA ASN A 59 11.64 -4.59 8.18
C ASN A 59 11.98 -4.45 6.69
N LEU A 60 12.75 -5.40 6.15
CA LEU A 60 13.10 -5.45 4.74
C LEU A 60 11.87 -5.69 3.85
N SER A 61 11.00 -6.63 4.23
CA SER A 61 9.72 -6.91 3.57
C SER A 61 8.83 -5.65 3.49
N GLY A 62 8.67 -4.91 4.59
CA GLY A 62 7.96 -3.62 4.57
C GLY A 62 8.65 -2.56 3.70
N ALA A 63 9.98 -2.55 3.63
CA ALA A 63 10.73 -1.64 2.76
C ALA A 63 10.58 -2.01 1.27
N MET A 64 10.45 -3.29 0.95
CA MET A 64 10.18 -3.77 -0.42
C MET A 64 8.83 -3.25 -0.94
N VAL A 65 7.77 -3.29 -0.13
CA VAL A 65 6.46 -2.73 -0.48
C VAL A 65 6.58 -1.23 -0.80
N ARG A 66 7.23 -0.47 0.09
CA ARG A 66 7.40 0.99 -0.08
C ARG A 66 8.16 1.36 -1.34
N ALA A 67 9.12 0.55 -1.77
CA ALA A 67 9.91 0.77 -2.97
C ALA A 67 9.14 0.56 -4.29
N LEU A 68 8.00 -0.14 -4.24
CA LEU A 68 7.10 -0.29 -5.40
C LEU A 68 6.13 0.88 -5.56
N LEU A 69 6.05 1.81 -4.60
CA LEU A 69 5.16 2.97 -4.68
C LEU A 69 5.60 3.95 -5.78
N ALA A 70 4.64 4.64 -6.39
CA ALA A 70 4.87 5.55 -7.51
C ALA A 70 5.79 6.75 -7.20
N LYS A 71 5.92 7.11 -5.92
CA LYS A 71 6.81 8.18 -5.46
C LYS A 71 8.17 7.69 -4.95
N ALA A 72 8.39 6.38 -4.91
CA ALA A 72 9.68 5.86 -4.48
C ALA A 72 10.77 6.24 -5.51
N PRO A 73 12.00 6.55 -5.05
CA PRO A 73 13.14 6.75 -5.94
C PRO A 73 13.32 5.61 -6.94
N ALA A 74 13.80 5.92 -8.15
CA ALA A 74 13.92 4.98 -9.27
C ALA A 74 14.68 3.69 -8.92
N CYS A 75 15.72 3.81 -8.08
CA CYS A 75 16.60 2.70 -7.72
C CYS A 75 16.19 1.94 -6.46
N ASP A 76 15.16 2.37 -5.73
CA ASP A 76 14.84 1.78 -4.42
C ASP A 76 14.49 0.28 -4.53
N GLN A 77 13.76 -0.13 -5.56
CA GLN A 77 13.44 -1.55 -5.79
C GLN A 77 14.71 -2.37 -6.06
N GLN A 78 15.70 -1.84 -6.78
CA GLN A 78 16.96 -2.55 -6.96
C GLN A 78 17.74 -2.63 -5.65
N ASP A 79 17.76 -1.54 -4.89
CA ASP A 79 18.49 -1.49 -3.62
C ASP A 79 17.89 -2.46 -2.60
N ARG A 80 16.55 -2.59 -2.54
CA ARG A 80 15.90 -3.62 -1.71
C ARG A 80 16.16 -5.03 -2.23
N ALA A 81 16.17 -5.27 -3.54
CA ALA A 81 16.56 -6.57 -4.10
C ALA A 81 18.00 -6.96 -3.70
N ASP A 82 18.93 -5.99 -3.73
CA ASP A 82 20.30 -6.19 -3.27
C ASP A 82 20.37 -6.53 -1.77
N GLU A 83 19.56 -5.85 -0.94
CA GLU A 83 19.46 -6.13 0.50
C GLU A 83 18.89 -7.52 0.80
N VAL A 84 17.95 -8.02 -0.01
CA VAL A 84 17.42 -9.40 0.11
C VAL A 84 18.53 -10.43 -0.11
N ILE A 85 19.41 -10.23 -1.10
CA ILE A 85 20.56 -11.11 -1.32
C ILE A 85 21.58 -10.98 -0.21
N ASP A 86 21.85 -9.76 0.26
CA ASP A 86 22.79 -9.53 1.36
C ASP A 86 22.33 -10.23 2.64
N LEU A 87 21.03 -10.16 2.97
CA LEU A 87 20.44 -10.94 4.06
C LEU A 87 20.63 -12.45 3.82
N GLY A 88 20.37 -12.92 2.60
CA GLY A 88 20.59 -14.33 2.24
C GLY A 88 22.03 -14.81 2.44
N LYS A 89 23.03 -13.95 2.26
CA LYS A 89 24.44 -14.29 2.48
C LYS A 89 24.74 -14.53 3.96
N GLU A 90 24.00 -13.89 4.86
CA GLU A 90 24.14 -14.13 6.31
C GLU A 90 23.72 -15.55 6.70
N PHE A 91 22.79 -16.15 5.94
CA PHE A 91 22.38 -17.55 6.12
C PHE A 91 23.26 -18.54 5.36
N GLY A 92 23.68 -18.19 4.14
CA GLY A 92 24.44 -19.09 3.26
C GLY A 92 23.64 -20.31 2.78
N GLY A 93 24.35 -21.27 2.16
CA GLY A 93 23.79 -22.57 1.78
C GLY A 93 22.57 -22.51 0.84
N GLU A 94 21.59 -23.39 1.08
CA GLU A 94 20.34 -23.40 0.31
C GLU A 94 19.48 -22.16 0.55
N LYS A 95 19.48 -21.61 1.78
CA LYS A 95 18.74 -20.38 2.08
C LYS A 95 19.21 -19.20 1.23
N LEU A 96 20.52 -19.04 1.03
CA LEU A 96 21.06 -18.02 0.12
C LEU A 96 20.47 -18.16 -1.29
N LYS A 97 20.35 -19.38 -1.82
CA LYS A 97 19.77 -19.60 -3.16
C LYS A 97 18.30 -19.20 -3.21
N GLN A 98 17.54 -19.48 -2.15
CA GLN A 98 16.14 -19.05 -2.03
C GLN A 98 16.02 -17.52 -2.00
N TYR A 99 16.84 -16.85 -1.17
CA TYR A 99 16.89 -15.37 -1.14
C TYR A 99 17.30 -14.76 -2.49
N ILE A 100 18.24 -15.36 -3.21
CA ILE A 100 18.59 -14.92 -4.57
C ILE A 100 17.37 -15.01 -5.49
N LYS A 101 16.62 -16.12 -5.45
CA LYS A 101 15.41 -16.27 -6.27
C LYS A 101 14.36 -15.21 -5.91
N VAL A 102 14.12 -14.97 -4.63
CA VAL A 102 13.20 -13.93 -4.14
C VAL A 102 13.62 -12.54 -4.64
N ALA A 103 14.90 -12.21 -4.56
CA ALA A 103 15.41 -10.93 -5.05
C ALA A 103 15.24 -10.76 -6.56
N GLN A 104 15.44 -11.82 -7.35
CA GLN A 104 15.23 -11.80 -8.79
C GLN A 104 13.76 -11.57 -9.15
N THR A 105 12.85 -12.33 -8.53
CA THR A 105 11.40 -12.14 -8.68
C THR A 105 11.01 -10.71 -8.28
N TYR A 106 11.42 -10.26 -7.10
CA TYR A 106 11.15 -8.92 -6.60
C TYR A 106 11.66 -7.81 -7.54
N ARG A 107 12.86 -7.97 -8.11
CA ARG A 107 13.45 -7.00 -9.05
C ARG A 107 12.62 -6.84 -10.32
N GLN A 108 11.85 -7.85 -10.68
CA GLN A 108 11.04 -7.91 -11.90
C GLN A 108 9.56 -7.55 -11.67
N LEU A 109 9.11 -7.38 -10.43
CA LEU A 109 7.76 -6.90 -10.15
C LEU A 109 7.52 -5.52 -10.75
N GLU A 110 6.26 -5.25 -11.12
CA GLU A 110 5.83 -3.92 -11.56
C GLU A 110 5.92 -2.90 -10.42
N ARG A 111 6.20 -1.64 -10.77
CA ARG A 111 6.10 -0.50 -9.85
C ARG A 111 4.86 0.30 -10.18
N ASN A 112 4.19 0.83 -9.16
CA ASN A 112 3.11 1.78 -9.33
C ASN A 112 3.60 3.00 -10.13
N THR A 113 2.74 3.55 -10.99
CA THR A 113 3.02 4.77 -11.74
C THR A 113 1.86 5.76 -11.62
N PRO A 114 2.11 7.08 -11.78
CA PRO A 114 1.05 8.09 -11.73
C PRO A 114 -0.09 7.88 -12.74
N GLY A 115 0.13 7.20 -13.85
CA GLY A 115 -0.89 6.93 -14.87
C GLY A 115 -0.79 5.52 -15.46
N VAL A 116 -1.93 4.97 -15.89
CA VAL A 116 -1.98 3.71 -16.65
C VAL A 116 -1.22 3.86 -17.97
N GLY A 117 -0.44 2.83 -18.30
CA GLY A 117 0.46 2.79 -19.45
C GLY A 117 1.68 3.70 -19.35
N GLN A 118 1.83 4.42 -18.23
CA GLN A 118 3.04 5.18 -17.97
C GLN A 118 4.17 4.22 -17.61
N PRO A 119 5.32 4.25 -18.31
CA PRO A 119 6.47 3.46 -17.90
C PRO A 119 7.02 3.94 -16.55
N SER A 120 7.37 2.99 -15.69
CA SER A 120 8.08 3.26 -14.45
C SER A 120 9.52 3.66 -14.73
N GLU A 121 10.04 4.62 -13.96
CA GLU A 121 11.41 5.09 -14.12
C GLU A 121 12.40 3.95 -13.82
N LEU A 122 13.29 3.69 -14.77
CA LEU A 122 14.33 2.66 -14.65
C LEU A 122 15.48 3.14 -13.77
N CYS A 123 16.07 2.21 -13.03
CA CYS A 123 17.30 2.47 -12.28
C CYS A 123 18.52 2.44 -13.21
N ASP A 124 19.36 3.47 -13.14
CA ASP A 124 20.62 3.60 -13.90
C ASP A 124 21.85 3.12 -13.10
N LYS A 125 21.67 2.88 -11.80
CA LYS A 125 22.70 2.35 -10.90
C LYS A 125 22.94 0.87 -11.19
N LYS A 126 24.21 0.44 -11.17
CA LYS A 126 24.59 -0.98 -11.23
C LYS A 126 24.21 -1.69 -9.92
N PRO A 127 23.63 -2.91 -9.96
CA PRO A 127 23.35 -3.68 -8.75
C PRO A 127 24.64 -4.07 -8.01
N ARG A 128 24.55 -4.16 -6.67
CA ARG A 128 25.67 -4.59 -5.82
C ARG A 128 25.91 -6.11 -5.95
N ASN A 129 24.84 -6.86 -6.20
CA ASN A 129 24.85 -8.30 -6.39
C ASN A 129 24.76 -8.65 -7.87
N LYS A 130 25.71 -9.47 -8.35
CA LYS A 130 25.82 -9.86 -9.76
C LYS A 130 24.61 -10.68 -10.24
N GLU A 131 23.92 -11.34 -9.32
CA GLU A 131 22.73 -12.14 -9.57
C GLU A 131 21.53 -11.32 -10.08
N LEU A 132 21.60 -9.98 -9.91
CA LEU A 132 20.61 -9.03 -10.41
C LEU A 132 21.05 -8.33 -11.70
N GLU A 133 22.26 -8.59 -12.21
CA GLU A 133 22.74 -7.95 -13.44
C GLU A 133 21.81 -8.27 -14.62
N GLY A 134 21.37 -7.22 -15.32
CA GLY A 134 20.46 -7.33 -16.46
C GLY A 134 18.98 -7.43 -16.11
N LEU A 135 18.62 -7.50 -14.82
CA LEU A 135 17.22 -7.50 -14.39
C LEU A 135 16.70 -6.06 -14.20
N THR A 136 15.55 -5.80 -14.79
CA THR A 136 14.79 -4.55 -14.63
C THR A 136 13.36 -4.87 -14.23
N GLN A 137 12.70 -3.89 -13.62
CA GLN A 137 11.30 -4.04 -13.25
C GLN A 137 10.39 -4.20 -14.46
N ALA A 138 9.30 -4.95 -14.31
CA ALA A 138 8.24 -4.97 -15.29
C ALA A 138 7.65 -3.58 -15.47
N GLN A 139 7.20 -3.30 -16.69
CA GLN A 139 6.49 -2.08 -17.05
C GLN A 139 4.99 -2.37 -17.06
N ASP A 140 4.18 -1.33 -16.90
CA ASP A 140 2.73 -1.43 -17.08
C ASP A 140 2.45 -2.06 -18.45
N PRO A 141 1.73 -3.19 -18.51
CA PRO A 141 1.43 -3.88 -19.77
C PRO A 141 0.39 -3.15 -20.64
N THR A 142 -0.22 -2.07 -20.14
CA THR A 142 -1.23 -1.30 -20.85
C THR A 142 -0.60 -0.30 -21.80
N ASP A 143 -1.04 -0.24 -23.06
CA ASP A 143 -0.54 0.76 -24.02
C ASP A 143 -1.03 2.18 -23.65
N PRO A 144 -0.17 3.22 -23.72
CA PRO A 144 -0.53 4.61 -23.39
C PRO A 144 -1.50 5.27 -24.39
N GLU A 145 -2.03 4.53 -25.38
CA GLU A 145 -2.82 5.11 -26.46
C GLU A 145 -3.92 4.16 -26.97
N LYS A 146 -4.92 3.86 -26.11
CA LYS A 146 -6.29 3.53 -26.54
C LYS A 146 -7.30 4.04 -25.51
N GLU A 147 -7.88 5.21 -25.79
CA GLU A 147 -9.25 5.48 -25.37
C GLU A 147 -10.15 4.47 -26.09
N ASP A 148 -10.59 3.43 -25.39
CA ASP A 148 -11.76 2.66 -25.81
C ASP A 148 -12.96 3.19 -25.01
N PRO A 149 -14.09 3.51 -25.67
CA PRO A 149 -15.29 3.99 -25.01
C PRO A 149 -15.85 2.85 -24.15
N GLU A 150 -16.29 3.20 -22.94
CA GLU A 150 -17.22 2.47 -22.08
C GLU A 150 -17.59 1.07 -22.61
N LYS A 151 -16.83 0.05 -22.17
CA LYS A 151 -17.26 -1.34 -22.28
C LYS A 151 -17.62 -1.82 -20.90
N GLU A 152 -18.91 -2.09 -20.76
CA GLU A 152 -19.56 -2.81 -19.67
C GLU A 152 -18.70 -4.02 -19.26
N ASP A 153 -18.58 -4.18 -17.93
CA ASP A 153 -17.95 -5.33 -17.31
C ASP A 153 -18.47 -6.63 -17.96
N PRO A 154 -17.59 -7.49 -18.51
CA PRO A 154 -18.03 -8.82 -18.89
C PRO A 154 -18.32 -9.60 -17.61
N GLU A 155 -19.54 -10.10 -17.60
CA GLU A 155 -20.18 -10.93 -16.59
C GLU A 155 -19.28 -12.08 -16.12
N LYS A 156 -19.41 -12.34 -14.82
CA LYS A 156 -18.71 -13.32 -14.00
C LYS A 156 -18.76 -14.73 -14.59
N GLU A 157 -17.64 -15.45 -14.49
CA GLU A 157 -17.68 -16.87 -14.19
C GLU A 157 -17.25 -17.06 -12.74
N ASP A 158 -18.15 -17.62 -11.94
CA ASP A 158 -17.96 -17.93 -10.52
C ASP A 158 -16.79 -18.89 -10.31
N PRO A 159 -15.99 -18.71 -9.24
CA PRO A 159 -15.42 -19.83 -8.53
C PRO A 159 -16.05 -19.94 -7.13
N GLU A 160 -16.74 -21.06 -6.98
CA GLU A 160 -16.91 -21.91 -5.80
C GLU A 160 -16.40 -21.34 -4.47
N ASN A 161 -17.39 -20.99 -3.63
CA ASN A 161 -17.50 -21.32 -2.22
C ASN A 161 -16.30 -22.06 -1.59
N GLU A 162 -15.41 -21.31 -0.96
CA GLU A 162 -14.56 -21.83 0.12
C GLU A 162 -14.91 -21.09 1.42
N GLU A 163 -15.11 -21.91 2.45
CA GLU A 163 -15.84 -21.63 3.68
C GLU A 163 -15.20 -20.53 4.53
N GLU A 164 -16.07 -19.76 5.20
CA GLU A 164 -15.73 -18.84 6.28
C GLU A 164 -14.86 -19.54 7.35
N PRO A 165 -13.67 -19.01 7.69
CA PRO A 165 -13.12 -19.26 9.00
C PRO A 165 -13.70 -18.24 9.98
N GLU A 166 -14.74 -18.65 10.71
CA GLU A 166 -14.97 -18.08 12.03
C GLU A 166 -13.74 -18.40 12.89
N THR A 167 -12.98 -17.38 13.28
CA THR A 167 -11.98 -17.51 14.35
C THR A 167 -12.31 -16.52 15.46
N ASP A 168 -12.86 -17.09 16.54
CA ASP A 168 -12.77 -16.61 17.91
C ASP A 168 -11.34 -16.12 18.21
N GLY A 169 -11.15 -14.81 18.09
CA GLY A 169 -9.94 -14.09 18.44
C GLY A 169 -10.19 -12.60 18.25
N GLU A 170 -9.93 -11.79 19.27
CA GLU A 170 -10.05 -10.33 19.13
C GLU A 170 -8.81 -9.79 18.39
N ASN A 171 -9.01 -8.88 17.43
CA ASN A 171 -7.89 -8.18 16.80
C ASN A 171 -7.17 -7.33 17.85
N VAL A 172 -5.92 -7.66 18.16
CA VAL A 172 -5.13 -6.98 19.21
C VAL A 172 -4.97 -5.49 18.93
N ALA A 173 -4.89 -5.08 17.66
CA ALA A 173 -4.81 -3.67 17.30
C ALA A 173 -6.12 -2.93 17.56
N GLU A 174 -7.26 -3.62 17.58
CA GLU A 174 -8.54 -3.07 18.01
C GLU A 174 -8.60 -2.99 19.54
N THR A 175 -8.23 -4.04 20.27
CA THR A 175 -8.40 -4.08 21.74
C THR A 175 -7.35 -3.29 22.49
N ASP A 176 -6.11 -3.25 22.01
CA ASP A 176 -5.00 -2.49 22.56
C ASP A 176 -4.36 -1.54 21.52
N PRO A 177 -5.06 -0.44 21.18
CA PRO A 177 -4.59 0.45 20.13
C PRO A 177 -3.46 1.37 20.59
N VAL A 178 -2.35 1.39 19.85
CA VAL A 178 -1.26 2.37 20.03
C VAL A 178 -1.81 3.79 19.96
N GLY A 179 -1.47 4.59 20.97
CA GLY A 179 -1.97 5.96 21.09
C GLY A 179 -3.48 6.07 21.22
N GLY A 180 -4.19 4.98 21.55
CA GLY A 180 -5.65 4.96 21.62
C GLY A 180 -6.34 5.09 20.25
N VAL A 181 -5.63 4.87 19.14
CA VAL A 181 -6.17 5.02 17.78
C VAL A 181 -6.86 3.73 17.34
N LYS A 182 -8.19 3.76 17.35
CA LYS A 182 -9.04 2.65 16.91
C LYS A 182 -9.03 2.53 15.38
N MET A 183 -9.12 1.29 14.90
CA MET A 183 -9.28 1.04 13.47
C MET A 183 -10.71 1.38 13.02
N PRO A 184 -10.92 1.83 11.78
CA PRO A 184 -12.27 1.90 11.23
C PRO A 184 -12.86 0.48 11.18
N LYS A 185 -14.17 0.36 11.30
CA LYS A 185 -14.83 -0.95 11.16
C LYS A 185 -15.20 -1.23 9.71
N ILE A 186 -15.19 -2.50 9.32
CA ILE A 186 -15.69 -2.96 8.03
C ILE A 186 -17.21 -3.06 8.10
N GLN A 187 -17.90 -2.37 7.19
CA GLN A 187 -19.35 -2.51 7.00
C GLN A 187 -19.60 -3.49 5.86
N GLN A 188 -20.63 -4.32 5.98
CA GLN A 188 -21.05 -5.19 4.89
C GLN A 188 -22.33 -4.64 4.28
N GLU A 189 -22.28 -4.26 3.01
CA GLU A 189 -23.41 -3.65 2.30
C GLU A 189 -23.57 -4.27 0.92
N ASN A 190 -24.74 -4.86 0.64
CA ASN A 190 -25.07 -5.41 -0.69
C ASN A 190 -24.02 -6.42 -1.25
N GLY A 191 -23.36 -7.19 -0.39
CA GLY A 191 -22.30 -8.12 -0.79
C GLY A 191 -20.92 -7.48 -0.96
N ASP A 192 -20.80 -6.19 -0.68
CA ASP A 192 -19.52 -5.46 -0.62
C ASP A 192 -19.06 -5.26 0.83
N PHE A 193 -17.75 -5.08 1.00
CA PHE A 193 -17.11 -4.65 2.23
C PHE A 193 -16.71 -3.17 2.09
N ILE A 194 -17.23 -2.33 2.97
CA ILE A 194 -17.01 -0.89 2.96
C ILE A 194 -16.12 -0.50 4.14
N VAL A 195 -15.01 0.20 3.86
CA VAL A 195 -14.12 0.75 4.90
C VAL A 195 -13.95 2.24 4.70
N ASN A 196 -14.47 3.00 5.67
CA ASN A 196 -14.43 4.47 5.65
C ASN A 196 -14.97 5.05 4.32
N GLY A 197 -16.10 4.49 3.84
CA GLY A 197 -16.77 4.90 2.61
C GLY A 197 -16.16 4.37 1.30
N ASN A 198 -15.13 3.52 1.35
CA ASN A 198 -14.55 2.88 0.16
C ASN A 198 -15.02 1.43 0.08
N GLY A 199 -15.61 1.04 -1.04
CA GLY A 199 -16.00 -0.34 -1.32
C GLY A 199 -14.86 -1.16 -1.89
N PHE A 200 -14.93 -2.48 -1.68
CA PHE A 200 -13.88 -3.44 -2.04
C PHE A 200 -14.40 -4.58 -2.92
N ASN A 201 -15.57 -4.41 -3.54
CA ASN A 201 -16.26 -5.37 -4.41
C ASN A 201 -16.34 -6.79 -3.84
N GLY A 202 -16.57 -6.91 -2.53
CA GLY A 202 -16.64 -8.21 -1.85
C GLY A 202 -15.28 -8.84 -1.54
N ASN A 203 -14.17 -8.12 -1.71
CA ASN A 203 -12.85 -8.57 -1.28
C ASN A 203 -12.59 -8.20 0.20
N LEU A 204 -12.73 -9.19 1.09
CA LEU A 204 -12.57 -9.00 2.53
C LEU A 204 -11.11 -8.69 2.91
N ASP A 205 -10.14 -9.35 2.30
CA ASP A 205 -8.72 -9.18 2.63
C ASP A 205 -8.23 -7.77 2.27
N ALA A 206 -8.70 -7.23 1.15
CA ALA A 206 -8.41 -5.86 0.73
C ALA A 206 -9.09 -4.84 1.68
N ALA A 207 -10.33 -5.10 2.08
CA ALA A 207 -11.03 -4.28 3.07
C ALA A 207 -10.30 -4.30 4.42
N HIS A 208 -9.88 -5.47 4.89
CA HIS A 208 -9.12 -5.61 6.12
C HIS A 208 -7.74 -4.96 6.05
N SER A 209 -7.01 -5.11 4.95
CA SER A 209 -5.75 -4.39 4.73
C SER A 209 -5.95 -2.87 4.82
N ARG A 210 -7.01 -2.36 4.19
CA ARG A 210 -7.38 -0.94 4.28
C ARG A 210 -7.71 -0.53 5.71
N GLN A 211 -8.39 -1.39 6.45
CA GLN A 211 -8.75 -1.20 7.85
C GLN A 211 -7.50 -0.85 8.69
N CYS A 212 -6.48 -1.69 8.57
CA CYS A 212 -5.22 -1.55 9.28
C CYS A 212 -4.40 -0.35 8.80
N ASP A 213 -4.35 -0.10 7.49
CA ASP A 213 -3.59 1.03 6.95
C ASP A 213 -4.19 2.38 7.37
N ILE A 214 -5.51 2.48 7.50
CA ILE A 214 -6.16 3.69 8.04
C ILE A 214 -5.77 3.89 9.51
N GLN A 215 -5.81 2.83 10.33
CA GLN A 215 -5.39 2.90 11.73
C GLN A 215 -3.95 3.38 11.87
N LYS A 216 -3.03 2.81 11.09
CA LYS A 216 -1.62 3.22 11.04
C LYS A 216 -1.48 4.70 10.72
N ASN A 217 -2.15 5.18 9.67
CA ASN A 217 -2.08 6.59 9.28
C ASN A 217 -2.60 7.52 10.39
N LEU A 218 -3.68 7.14 11.07
CA LEU A 218 -4.22 7.88 12.22
C LEU A 218 -3.25 7.87 13.42
N CYS A 219 -2.57 6.74 13.67
CA CYS A 219 -1.52 6.62 14.69
C CYS A 219 -0.37 7.60 14.39
N PHE A 220 0.12 7.62 13.16
CA PHE A 220 1.15 8.56 12.73
C PHE A 220 0.71 10.01 12.79
N ASN A 221 -0.56 10.32 12.49
CA ASN A 221 -1.09 11.67 12.65
C ASN A 221 -1.04 12.13 14.10
N LYS A 222 -1.34 11.26 15.07
CA LYS A 222 -1.19 11.59 16.50
C LYS A 222 0.27 11.79 16.90
N PHE A 223 1.15 10.89 16.49
CA PHE A 223 2.58 11.02 16.74
C PHE A 223 3.11 12.34 16.15
N ASN A 224 2.84 12.63 14.88
CA ASN A 224 3.27 13.87 14.24
C ASN A 224 2.58 15.11 14.84
N GLY A 225 1.39 14.94 15.42
CA GLY A 225 0.65 15.95 16.18
C GLY A 225 1.24 16.28 17.56
N GLY A 226 2.31 15.58 17.98
CA GLY A 226 3.05 15.89 19.21
C GLY A 226 2.82 14.90 20.35
N ASP A 227 2.03 13.84 20.15
CA ASP A 227 1.94 12.76 21.13
C ASP A 227 3.28 12.00 21.17
N ARG A 228 3.81 11.81 22.37
CA ARG A 228 5.09 11.14 22.63
C ARG A 228 4.93 9.97 23.61
N SER A 229 3.70 9.60 23.94
CA SER A 229 3.41 8.41 24.75
C SER A 229 3.75 7.09 24.04
N PHE A 230 3.97 7.17 22.73
CA PHE A 230 4.45 6.11 21.85
C PHE A 230 5.40 6.70 20.79
N SER A 231 6.06 5.84 20.04
CA SER A 231 6.97 6.14 18.95
C SER A 231 6.32 5.89 17.58
N GLY A 232 6.89 6.48 16.53
CA GLY A 232 6.48 6.13 15.17
C GLY A 232 6.68 4.65 14.84
N GLN A 233 7.65 3.97 15.49
CA GLN A 233 7.85 2.53 15.32
C GLN A 233 6.67 1.72 15.89
N ASP A 234 6.07 2.16 16.99
CA ASP A 234 4.89 1.49 17.55
C ASP A 234 3.70 1.49 16.58
N CYS A 235 3.55 2.56 15.77
CA CYS A 235 2.56 2.61 14.69
C CYS A 235 2.86 1.65 13.53
N GLU A 236 4.14 1.44 13.21
CA GLU A 236 4.56 0.44 12.22
C GLU A 236 4.34 -0.98 12.75
N ASP A 237 4.65 -1.25 14.02
CA ASP A 237 4.47 -2.57 14.60
C ASP A 237 2.98 -2.92 14.77
N GLN A 238 2.15 -1.92 15.08
CA GLN A 238 0.70 -2.10 15.19
C GLN A 238 0.05 -2.52 13.87
N VAL A 239 0.49 -1.99 12.72
CA VAL A 239 -0.16 -2.35 11.44
C VAL A 239 0.05 -3.83 11.12
N ASN A 240 1.20 -4.40 11.49
CA ASN A 240 1.47 -5.82 11.29
C ASN A 240 0.59 -6.67 12.19
N LYS A 241 0.50 -6.33 13.49
CA LYS A 241 -0.42 -6.99 14.43
C LYS A 241 -1.88 -6.90 14.00
N CYS A 242 -2.26 -5.77 13.41
CA CYS A 242 -3.60 -5.56 12.88
C CYS A 242 -3.89 -6.53 11.73
N LYS A 243 -2.98 -6.65 10.75
CA LYS A 243 -3.13 -7.52 9.57
C LYS A 243 -2.99 -9.02 9.89
N GLU A 244 -2.32 -9.36 10.98
CA GLU A 244 -2.24 -10.73 11.50
C GLU A 244 -3.49 -11.15 12.28
N GLY A 245 -4.26 -10.19 12.79
CA GLY A 245 -5.52 -10.42 13.49
C GLY A 245 -6.70 -10.54 12.53
N PRO A 246 -7.88 -10.99 13.02
CA PRO A 246 -9.05 -11.08 12.17
C PRO A 246 -9.63 -9.70 11.80
N PRO A 247 -10.39 -9.59 10.69
CA PRO A 247 -11.11 -8.38 10.33
C PRO A 247 -12.12 -7.95 11.40
N VAL A 248 -12.24 -6.64 11.62
CA VAL A 248 -13.18 -6.10 12.63
C VAL A 248 -14.40 -5.47 11.97
N PHE A 249 -15.57 -6.05 12.19
CA PHE A 249 -16.82 -5.59 11.58
C PHE A 249 -17.60 -4.57 12.43
N ALA A 250 -18.45 -3.80 11.74
CA ALA A 250 -19.34 -2.75 12.25
C ALA A 250 -20.27 -3.23 13.36
#